data_AF-A0AAD7DEP3-F1
#
_entry.id   AF-A0AAD7DEP3-F1
#
_cell.length_a   1.000
_cell.length_b   1.000
_cell.length_c   1.000
_cell.angle_alpha   90.00
_cell.angle_beta   90.00
_cell.angle_gamma   90.00
#
_symmetry.space_group_name_H-M   'P 1'
#
loop_
_entity.id
_entity.type
_entity.pdbx_description
1 polymer ?
#
loop_
_entity_poly.entity_id
_entity_poly.type
_entity_poly.pdbx_seq_one_letter_code
_entity_poly.pdbx_strand_id
1 'polypeptide(L)'
;EAKWSHLVQEEMPRGLKKYMEVELFPRIQLKAGRKGISLTTARRWLHKEGWVFEDQHALRKKGVGRGLHRSDIICSIIGHIPEAGQMIEYGKNCDGYWTGELFVNQVVNKIIPAFEARHGAGYQDLIMVDNSPLRKGHSAYSENALLATRMNTKPGGKQARMHSGWYLKDGRKVVQPMIFPPNHLTYPNQPKGLKYKYLRDNCDYMFDTIKENMPKALASVKLAIRCWEHRMVWWMDVYRIGMETSDAQLHVRRYSSTTYKSHRRVAERVARHFDQ
;
A
#
# COMPACT_ATOMS: atom_id res chain seq x y z
N GLU A 1 -21.33 -3.43 -10.23
CA GLU A 1 -21.58 -2.24 -9.38
C GLU A 1 -23.05 -1.76 -9.40
N ALA A 2 -23.74 -1.74 -10.55
CA ALA A 2 -25.12 -1.25 -10.66
C ALA A 2 -26.16 -1.95 -9.75
N LYS A 3 -26.05 -3.28 -9.56
CA LYS A 3 -26.98 -4.07 -8.73
C LYS A 3 -26.97 -3.66 -7.25
N TRP A 4 -25.79 -3.37 -6.70
CA TRP A 4 -25.63 -2.96 -5.30
C TRP A 4 -26.10 -1.53 -5.05
N SER A 5 -25.89 -0.65 -6.03
CA SER A 5 -26.39 0.73 -5.97
C SER A 5 -27.92 0.75 -5.90
N HIS A 6 -28.60 -0.03 -6.73
CA HIS A 6 -30.07 -0.13 -6.70
C HIS A 6 -30.58 -0.65 -5.34
N LEU A 7 -29.97 -1.72 -4.81
CA LEU A 7 -30.43 -2.32 -3.56
C LEU A 7 -30.27 -1.38 -2.35
N VAL A 8 -29.13 -0.69 -2.26
CA VAL A 8 -28.84 0.26 -1.17
C VAL A 8 -29.65 1.56 -1.31
N GLN A 9 -29.85 2.06 -2.53
CA GLN A 9 -30.52 3.34 -2.75
C GLN A 9 -32.04 3.21 -2.83
N GLU A 10 -32.59 2.09 -3.26
CA GLU A 10 -34.04 1.95 -3.51
C GLU A 10 -34.70 0.90 -2.62
N GLU A 11 -34.19 -0.32 -2.55
CA GLU A 11 -34.87 -1.42 -1.85
C GLU A 11 -34.78 -1.30 -0.33
N MET A 12 -33.58 -1.07 0.22
CA MET A 12 -33.41 -0.95 1.68
C MET A 12 -34.21 0.21 2.28
N PRO A 13 -34.23 1.43 1.70
CA PRO A 13 -35.04 2.53 2.24
C PRO A 13 -36.55 2.27 2.14
N ARG A 14 -37.01 1.56 1.11
CA ARG A 14 -38.42 1.15 0.98
C ARG A 14 -38.78 0.11 2.04
N GLY A 15 -37.90 -0.85 2.29
CA GLY A 15 -38.05 -1.84 3.35
C GLY A 15 -38.14 -1.19 4.73
N LEU A 16 -37.20 -0.30 5.06
CA LEU A 16 -37.21 0.44 6.33
C LEU A 16 -38.49 1.28 6.48
N LYS A 17 -38.88 2.00 5.43
CA LYS A 17 -40.13 2.79 5.41
C LYS A 17 -41.32 1.89 5.76
N LYS A 18 -41.47 0.75 5.09
CA LYS A 18 -42.58 -0.20 5.30
C LYS A 18 -42.59 -0.72 6.74
N TYR A 19 -41.45 -1.17 7.25
CA TYR A 19 -41.34 -1.66 8.63
C TYR A 19 -41.73 -0.58 9.65
N MET A 20 -41.28 0.66 9.44
CA MET A 20 -41.61 1.74 10.36
C MET A 20 -43.10 2.10 10.37
N GLU A 21 -43.72 2.17 9.19
CA GLU A 21 -45.13 2.53 9.05
C GLU A 21 -46.09 1.43 9.49
N VAL A 22 -45.74 0.16 9.22
CA VAL A 22 -46.63 -0.99 9.43
C VAL A 22 -46.42 -1.67 10.78
N GLU A 23 -45.18 -1.71 11.29
CA GLU A 23 -44.86 -2.47 12.52
C GLU A 23 -44.47 -1.53 13.66
N LEU A 24 -43.46 -0.69 13.47
CA LEU A 24 -42.88 0.08 14.57
C LEU A 24 -43.82 1.17 15.09
N PHE A 25 -44.35 2.02 14.22
CA PHE A 25 -45.20 3.15 14.59
C PHE A 25 -46.48 2.71 15.31
N PRO A 26 -47.24 1.71 14.81
CA PRO A 26 -48.38 1.16 15.55
C PRO A 26 -47.99 0.62 16.93
N ARG A 27 -46.86 -0.09 17.03
CA ARG A 27 -46.36 -0.66 18.30
C ARG A 27 -46.03 0.42 19.34
N ILE A 28 -45.53 1.58 18.92
CA ILE A 28 -45.22 2.70 19.83
C ILE A 28 -46.34 3.75 19.91
N GLN A 29 -47.55 3.41 19.43
CA GLN A 29 -48.73 4.28 19.40
C GLN A 29 -48.53 5.60 18.64
N LEU A 30 -47.61 5.61 17.67
CA LEU A 30 -47.35 6.74 16.79
C LEU A 30 -48.06 6.50 15.45
N LYS A 31 -48.60 7.56 14.85
CA LYS A 31 -49.21 7.47 13.52
C LYS A 31 -48.32 8.18 12.52
N ALA A 32 -48.00 7.52 11.41
CA ALA A 32 -47.38 8.20 10.28
C ALA A 32 -48.32 9.32 9.80
N GLY A 33 -47.76 10.48 9.42
CA GLY A 33 -48.55 11.55 8.81
C GLY A 33 -49.18 11.10 7.49
N ARG A 34 -50.13 11.87 6.94
CA ARG A 34 -50.90 11.51 5.73
C ARG A 34 -50.05 11.05 4.51
N LYS A 35 -48.80 11.50 4.39
CA LYS A 35 -47.89 11.15 3.29
C LYS A 35 -46.84 10.10 3.66
N GLY A 36 -46.86 9.59 4.89
CA GLY A 36 -45.87 8.65 5.40
C GLY A 36 -44.46 9.23 5.56
N ILE A 37 -43.50 8.36 5.82
CA ILE A 37 -42.06 8.66 5.80
C ILE A 37 -41.62 8.82 4.33
N SER A 38 -40.85 9.87 4.05
CA SER A 38 -40.23 10.04 2.74
C SER A 38 -39.06 9.07 2.54
N LEU A 39 -38.83 8.61 1.31
CA LEU A 39 -37.66 7.75 1.02
C LEU A 39 -36.33 8.43 1.35
N THR A 40 -36.25 9.75 1.16
CA THR A 40 -35.09 10.56 1.55
C THR A 40 -34.82 10.49 3.04
N THR A 41 -35.88 10.54 3.86
CA THR A 41 -35.77 10.40 5.32
C THR A 41 -35.30 8.99 5.70
N ALA A 42 -35.87 7.95 5.09
CA ALA A 42 -35.46 6.56 5.33
C ALA A 42 -33.99 6.31 4.95
N ARG A 43 -33.53 6.84 3.80
CA ARG A 43 -32.11 6.81 3.40
C ARG A 43 -31.21 7.48 4.43
N ARG A 44 -31.61 8.66 4.92
CA ARG A 44 -30.84 9.41 5.93
C ARG A 44 -30.71 8.62 7.22
N TRP A 45 -31.75 7.91 7.65
CA TRP A 45 -31.71 7.06 8.84
C TRP A 45 -30.81 5.84 8.65
N LEU A 46 -30.91 5.12 7.54
CA LEU A 46 -30.00 4.01 7.22
C LEU A 46 -28.53 4.44 7.27
N HIS A 47 -28.21 5.60 6.67
CA HIS A 47 -26.85 6.13 6.69
C HIS A 47 -26.41 6.60 8.08
N LYS A 48 -27.33 7.17 8.89
CA LYS A 48 -27.01 7.64 10.25
C LYS A 48 -26.73 6.46 11.19
N GLU A 49 -27.54 5.41 11.10
CA GLU A 49 -27.44 4.21 11.94
C GLU A 49 -26.37 3.23 11.43
N GLY A 50 -25.69 3.54 10.31
CA GLY A 50 -24.59 2.74 9.79
C GLY A 50 -25.02 1.37 9.26
N TRP A 51 -26.24 1.26 8.72
CA TRP A 51 -26.75 0.01 8.17
C TRP A 51 -25.93 -0.41 6.95
N VAL A 52 -25.24 -1.53 7.09
CA VAL A 52 -24.43 -2.21 6.08
C VAL A 52 -24.85 -3.68 6.04
N PHE A 53 -24.46 -4.41 5.00
CA PHE A 53 -24.70 -5.85 4.94
C PHE A 53 -24.01 -6.58 6.11
N GLU A 54 -24.50 -7.78 6.44
CA GLU A 54 -24.04 -8.58 7.59
C GLU A 54 -22.54 -8.92 7.51
N ASP A 55 -21.98 -8.96 6.30
CA ASP A 55 -20.56 -9.18 6.00
C ASP A 55 -19.76 -7.88 5.79
N GLN A 56 -20.39 -6.72 5.99
CA GLN A 56 -19.78 -5.41 5.78
C GLN A 56 -19.72 -4.61 7.08
N HIS A 57 -18.73 -3.72 7.14
CA HIS A 57 -18.59 -2.78 8.25
C HIS A 57 -18.74 -1.36 7.74
N ALA A 58 -19.60 -0.57 8.39
CA ALA A 58 -19.70 0.85 8.14
C ALA A 58 -18.38 1.52 8.55
N LEU A 59 -17.52 1.79 7.56
CA LEU A 59 -16.30 2.54 7.80
C LEU A 59 -16.68 3.95 8.24
N ARG A 60 -16.49 4.25 9.52
CA ARG A 60 -16.58 5.62 10.02
C ARG A 60 -15.55 6.45 9.28
N LYS A 61 -15.96 7.63 8.78
CA LYS A 61 -14.99 8.61 8.28
C LYS A 61 -13.95 8.82 9.37
N LYS A 62 -12.69 8.50 9.05
CA LYS A 62 -11.58 8.79 9.94
C LYS A 62 -11.57 10.29 10.15
N GLY A 63 -11.81 10.74 11.38
CA GLY A 63 -11.74 12.16 11.71
C GLY A 63 -10.34 12.70 11.44
N VAL A 64 -10.17 14.02 11.52
CA VAL A 64 -8.85 14.69 11.44
C VAL A 64 -7.96 14.37 12.66
N GLY A 65 -8.27 13.28 13.37
CA GLY A 65 -7.76 12.95 14.68
C GLY A 65 -6.30 12.53 14.66
N ARG A 66 -5.70 12.71 15.83
CA ARG A 66 -4.41 12.13 16.18
C ARG A 66 -4.49 10.61 16.12
N GLY A 67 -3.41 9.97 15.72
CA GLY A 67 -3.29 8.52 15.80
C GLY A 67 -1.86 8.11 16.08
N LEU A 68 -1.72 6.88 16.55
CA LEU A 68 -0.43 6.29 16.86
C LEU A 68 -0.04 5.36 15.72
N HIS A 69 1.20 5.48 15.25
CA HIS A 69 1.82 4.47 14.40
C HIS A 69 2.95 3.83 15.20
N ARG A 70 2.97 2.50 15.20
CA ARG A 70 4.01 1.71 15.84
C ARG A 70 4.55 0.73 14.80
N SER A 71 5.87 0.79 14.59
CA SER A 71 6.64 -0.17 13.82
C SER A 71 7.42 -1.04 14.80
N ASP A 72 7.19 -2.35 14.79
CA ASP A 72 7.88 -3.33 15.63
C ASP A 72 8.44 -4.47 14.78
N ILE A 73 9.41 -5.21 15.32
CA ILE A 73 10.05 -6.34 14.66
C ILE A 73 9.74 -7.64 15.41
N ILE A 74 9.37 -8.66 14.65
CA ILE A 74 9.14 -10.01 15.14
C ILE A 74 10.16 -10.93 14.45
N CYS A 75 11.09 -11.47 15.24
CA CYS A 75 12.05 -12.46 14.79
C CYS A 75 11.42 -13.86 14.86
N SER A 76 11.70 -14.72 13.88
CA SER A 76 11.19 -16.09 13.85
C SER A 76 11.73 -16.98 14.97
N ILE A 77 12.93 -16.65 15.48
CA ILE A 77 13.63 -17.44 16.50
C ILE A 77 13.28 -16.95 17.92
N ILE A 78 13.27 -15.63 18.12
CA ILE A 78 13.18 -15.00 19.46
C ILE A 78 11.79 -14.39 19.72
N GLY A 79 10.98 -14.23 18.68
CA GLY A 79 9.69 -13.55 18.77
C GLY A 79 9.83 -12.03 18.75
N HIS A 80 8.98 -11.34 19.48
CA HIS A 80 8.92 -9.88 19.48
C HIS A 80 10.16 -9.25 20.14
N ILE A 81 10.79 -8.30 19.44
CA ILE A 81 11.96 -7.56 19.92
C ILE A 81 11.54 -6.10 20.19
N PRO A 82 11.09 -5.77 21.42
CA PRO A 82 10.53 -4.45 21.72
C PRO A 82 11.55 -3.30 21.57
N GLU A 83 12.84 -3.60 21.74
CA GLU A 83 13.94 -2.63 21.62
C GLU A 83 14.12 -2.14 20.18
N ALA A 84 13.74 -2.98 19.21
CA ALA A 84 13.76 -2.66 17.78
C ALA A 84 12.61 -1.71 17.37
N GLY A 85 11.64 -1.47 18.26
CA GLY A 85 10.41 -0.76 17.94
C GLY A 85 10.52 0.77 17.88
N GLN A 86 9.74 1.37 16.99
CA GLN A 86 9.62 2.82 16.83
C GLN A 86 8.15 3.24 16.82
N MET A 87 7.84 4.30 17.57
CA MET A 87 6.50 4.87 17.65
C MET A 87 6.55 6.31 17.15
N ILE A 88 5.49 6.74 16.45
CA ILE A 88 5.25 8.14 16.09
C ILE A 88 3.77 8.48 16.30
N GLU A 89 3.50 9.71 16.69
CA GLU A 89 2.15 10.26 16.70
C GLU A 89 1.90 11.03 15.39
N TYR A 90 0.87 10.65 14.64
CA TYR A 90 0.47 11.38 13.44
C TYR A 90 -0.75 12.26 13.71
N GLY A 91 -0.74 13.48 13.17
CA GLY A 91 -1.78 14.49 13.39
C GLY A 91 -1.27 15.91 13.22
N LYS A 92 -2.18 16.89 13.27
CA LYS A 92 -1.81 18.32 13.26
C LYS A 92 -0.96 18.63 14.49
N ASN A 93 0.24 19.17 14.30
CA ASN A 93 1.24 19.47 15.34
C ASN A 93 1.84 18.24 16.08
N CYS A 94 1.87 17.08 15.43
CA CYS A 94 2.55 15.87 15.93
C CYS A 94 3.77 15.51 15.04
N ASP A 95 4.34 14.32 15.21
CA ASP A 95 5.56 13.82 14.55
C ASP A 95 5.45 13.63 13.03
N GLY A 96 4.29 13.91 12.44
CA GLY A 96 4.06 13.82 11.01
C GLY A 96 3.56 12.44 10.60
N TYR A 97 4.10 11.90 9.51
CA TYR A 97 3.69 10.60 8.96
C TYR A 97 4.88 9.64 8.93
N TRP A 98 4.59 8.34 8.93
CA TRP A 98 5.62 7.32 8.73
C TRP A 98 6.23 7.44 7.32
N THR A 99 7.55 7.50 7.24
CA THR A 99 8.31 7.65 5.99
C THR A 99 9.38 6.56 5.87
N GLY A 100 9.83 6.27 4.64
CA GLY A 100 10.97 5.38 4.43
C GLY A 100 12.25 5.83 5.15
N GLU A 101 12.44 7.14 5.34
CA GLU A 101 13.57 7.68 6.11
C GLU A 101 13.48 7.29 7.59
N LEU A 102 12.28 7.37 8.19
CA LEU A 102 12.06 6.87 9.55
C LEU A 102 12.29 5.37 9.66
N PHE A 103 11.90 4.60 8.64
CA PHE A 103 12.17 3.17 8.58
C PHE A 103 13.67 2.86 8.49
N VAL A 104 14.43 3.54 7.62
CA VAL A 104 15.90 3.38 7.55
C VAL A 104 16.56 3.74 8.88
N ASN A 105 16.13 4.84 9.50
CA ASN A 105 16.62 5.23 10.82
C ASN A 105 16.32 4.17 11.89
N GLN A 106 15.13 3.56 11.85
CA GLN A 106 14.80 2.45 12.74
C GLN A 106 15.70 1.24 12.46
N VAL A 107 15.93 0.87 11.20
CA VAL A 107 16.80 -0.25 10.83
C VAL A 107 18.21 -0.06 11.38
N VAL A 108 18.82 1.08 11.11
CA VAL A 108 20.21 1.37 11.49
C VAL A 108 20.38 1.51 13.00
N ASN A 109 19.49 2.26 13.66
CA ASN A 109 19.72 2.65 15.05
C ASN A 109 19.04 1.76 16.08
N LYS A 110 18.10 0.90 15.67
CA LYS A 110 17.33 0.04 16.59
C LYS A 110 17.34 -1.42 16.19
N ILE A 111 17.00 -1.75 14.95
CA ILE A 111 16.83 -3.14 14.52
C ILE A 111 18.18 -3.86 14.50
N ILE A 112 19.19 -3.29 13.84
CA ILE A 112 20.52 -3.90 13.76
C ILE A 112 21.15 -4.06 15.16
N PRO A 113 21.21 -3.02 16.01
CA PRO A 113 21.76 -3.17 17.36
C PRO A 113 21.00 -4.19 18.22
N ALA A 114 19.67 -4.23 18.13
CA ALA A 114 18.87 -5.18 18.88
C ALA A 114 19.09 -6.62 18.39
N PHE A 115 19.27 -6.82 17.08
CA PHE A 115 19.62 -8.12 16.50
C PHE A 115 21.00 -8.58 16.97
N GLU A 116 22.02 -7.74 16.84
CA GLU A 116 23.40 -8.05 17.24
C GLU A 116 23.48 -8.41 18.74
N ALA A 117 22.78 -7.66 19.59
CA ALA A 117 22.74 -7.93 21.03
C ALA A 117 22.06 -9.27 21.38
N ARG A 118 21.09 -9.71 20.59
CA ARG A 118 20.28 -10.91 20.87
C ARG A 118 20.87 -12.18 20.25
N HIS A 119 21.51 -12.09 19.08
CA HIS A 119 22.01 -13.24 18.33
C HIS A 119 23.54 -13.39 18.39
N GLY A 120 24.28 -12.31 18.63
CA GLY A 120 25.74 -12.33 18.61
C GLY A 120 26.33 -12.39 17.19
N ALA A 121 27.66 -12.52 17.11
CA ALA A 121 28.38 -12.53 15.85
C ALA A 121 28.16 -13.84 15.06
N GLY A 122 28.15 -13.75 13.72
CA GLY A 122 28.10 -14.91 12.82
C GLY A 122 26.71 -15.22 12.22
N TYR A 123 25.68 -14.46 12.59
CA TYR A 123 24.34 -14.60 12.01
C TYR A 123 24.09 -13.54 10.92
N GLN A 124 23.34 -13.93 9.89
CA GLN A 124 22.84 -13.02 8.86
C GLN A 124 21.35 -12.77 9.07
N ASP A 125 20.96 -11.50 9.14
CA ASP A 125 19.56 -11.10 9.24
C ASP A 125 18.93 -10.94 7.84
N LEU A 126 17.68 -11.38 7.70
CA LEU A 126 16.85 -11.19 6.50
C LEU A 126 15.55 -10.51 6.90
N ILE A 127 15.49 -9.20 6.68
CA ILE A 127 14.30 -8.39 6.96
C ILE A 127 13.35 -8.42 5.75
N MET A 128 12.13 -8.90 5.97
CA MET A 128 11.08 -8.92 4.96
C MET A 128 10.02 -7.85 5.26
N VAL A 129 9.83 -6.93 4.32
CA VAL A 129 8.82 -5.87 4.39
C VAL A 129 7.96 -5.88 3.12
N ASP A 130 6.72 -5.41 3.21
CA ASP A 130 5.87 -5.25 2.05
C ASP A 130 6.29 -4.02 1.22
N ASN A 131 6.02 -4.06 -0.08
CA ASN A 131 6.16 -2.88 -0.92
C ASN A 131 4.95 -1.98 -0.70
N SER A 132 4.94 -1.19 0.38
CA SER A 132 3.87 -0.24 0.68
C SER A 132 3.78 0.84 -0.42
N PRO A 133 2.87 0.70 -1.41
CA PRO A 133 2.89 1.57 -2.58
C PRO A 133 2.28 2.93 -2.24
N LEU A 134 1.39 2.97 -1.24
CA LEU A 134 0.93 4.19 -0.62
C LEU A 134 1.99 4.67 0.38
N ARG A 135 2.67 5.76 -0.01
CA ARG A 135 3.53 6.63 0.82
C ARG A 135 4.97 6.19 1.05
N LYS A 136 5.48 5.16 0.36
CA LYS A 136 6.92 4.80 0.37
C LYS A 136 7.44 4.54 1.80
N GLY A 137 6.65 3.91 2.66
CA GLY A 137 6.99 3.69 4.07
C GLY A 137 8.16 2.72 4.26
N HIS A 138 8.40 1.86 3.28
CA HIS A 138 9.52 0.90 3.25
C HIS A 138 10.49 1.17 2.10
N SER A 139 10.40 2.34 1.46
CA SER A 139 11.29 2.75 0.38
C SER A 139 11.87 4.12 0.68
N ALA A 140 13.15 4.16 1.02
CA ALA A 140 13.92 5.39 1.14
C ALA A 140 14.75 5.62 -0.13
N TYR A 141 14.90 6.88 -0.50
CA TYR A 141 15.74 7.32 -1.61
C TYR A 141 16.73 8.35 -1.08
N SER A 142 17.96 8.35 -1.59
CA SER A 142 18.97 9.33 -1.21
C SER A 142 18.45 10.77 -1.37
N GLU A 143 18.97 11.71 -0.58
CA GLU A 143 18.54 13.11 -0.62
C GLU A 143 18.69 13.71 -2.03
N ASN A 144 19.73 13.30 -2.74
CA ASN A 144 20.05 13.73 -4.10
C ASN A 144 19.44 12.84 -5.20
N ALA A 145 18.62 11.84 -4.88
CA ALA A 145 18.03 10.93 -5.86
C ALA A 145 17.15 11.66 -6.87
N LEU A 146 17.21 11.23 -8.14
CA LEU A 146 16.36 11.73 -9.21
C LEU A 146 14.89 11.34 -9.00
N LEU A 147 14.14 12.17 -8.29
CA LEU A 147 12.74 11.96 -7.98
C LEU A 147 11.88 13.13 -8.46
N ALA A 148 11.05 12.88 -9.47
CA ALA A 148 10.11 13.87 -9.99
C ALA A 148 9.18 14.44 -8.89
N THR A 149 8.82 13.63 -7.89
CA THR A 149 8.02 14.06 -6.74
C THR A 149 8.72 15.08 -5.83
N ARG A 150 10.06 15.18 -5.89
CA ARG A 150 10.86 16.15 -5.15
C ARG A 150 11.24 17.38 -6.00
N MET A 151 10.67 17.51 -7.20
CA MET A 151 10.93 18.62 -8.12
C MET A 151 9.79 19.63 -8.13
N ASN A 152 10.14 20.92 -8.20
CA ASN A 152 9.17 21.96 -8.50
C ASN A 152 8.86 21.95 -10.01
N THR A 153 7.68 22.46 -10.34
CA THR A 153 7.29 22.64 -11.75
C THR A 153 8.18 23.67 -12.45
N LYS A 154 8.53 24.76 -11.77
CA LYS A 154 9.46 25.80 -12.24
C LYS A 154 10.80 25.65 -11.50
N PRO A 155 11.92 26.12 -12.07
CA PRO A 155 13.20 26.08 -11.37
C PRO A 155 13.23 26.94 -10.11
N GLY A 156 14.12 26.59 -9.19
CA GLY A 156 14.32 27.30 -7.94
C GLY A 156 13.27 27.01 -6.86
N GLY A 157 13.21 27.88 -5.86
CA GLY A 157 12.39 27.69 -4.66
C GLY A 157 12.94 26.64 -3.70
N LYS A 158 12.13 26.23 -2.71
CA LYS A 158 12.46 25.12 -1.81
C LYS A 158 12.29 23.79 -2.56
N GLN A 159 13.35 23.33 -3.22
CA GLN A 159 13.41 22.07 -3.97
C GLN A 159 14.68 21.29 -3.61
N ALA A 160 14.62 19.95 -3.64
CA ALA A 160 15.78 19.09 -3.43
C ALA A 160 16.85 19.26 -4.53
N ARG A 161 18.14 19.27 -4.13
CA ARG A 161 19.28 19.34 -5.05
C ARG A 161 19.67 17.92 -5.46
N MET A 162 19.22 17.50 -6.64
CA MET A 162 19.48 16.14 -7.14
C MET A 162 20.79 16.04 -7.91
N HIS A 163 21.35 14.84 -7.98
CA HIS A 163 22.54 14.56 -8.78
C HIS A 163 22.23 14.62 -10.27
N SER A 164 23.28 14.72 -11.10
CA SER A 164 23.12 14.70 -12.55
C SER A 164 22.57 13.34 -13.03
N GLY A 165 21.58 13.39 -13.92
CA GLY A 165 21.14 12.23 -14.69
C GLY A 165 21.98 12.06 -15.96
N TRP A 166 21.56 11.15 -16.81
CA TRP A 166 22.14 10.97 -18.14
C TRP A 166 21.09 10.37 -19.08
N TYR A 167 21.26 10.60 -20.37
CA TYR A 167 20.46 10.00 -21.43
C TYR A 167 21.37 9.59 -22.60
N LEU A 168 20.86 8.75 -23.49
CA LEU A 168 21.55 8.39 -24.72
C LEU A 168 21.07 9.29 -25.85
N LYS A 169 22.00 9.87 -26.59
CA LYS A 169 21.75 10.60 -27.83
C LYS A 169 22.73 10.11 -28.88
N ASP A 170 22.22 9.58 -29.99
CA ASP A 170 23.04 9.06 -31.10
C ASP A 170 24.07 8.01 -30.63
N GLY A 171 23.67 7.12 -29.72
CA GLY A 171 24.53 6.09 -29.12
C GLY A 171 25.54 6.61 -28.10
N ARG A 172 25.60 7.92 -27.82
CA ARG A 172 26.51 8.52 -26.85
C ARG A 172 25.79 8.91 -25.57
N LYS A 173 26.40 8.59 -24.43
CA LYS A 173 25.90 8.99 -23.11
C LYS A 173 26.13 10.48 -22.90
N VAL A 174 25.05 11.23 -22.78
CA VAL A 174 25.08 12.67 -22.47
C VAL A 174 24.64 12.86 -21.02
N VAL A 175 25.48 13.51 -20.22
CA VAL A 175 25.16 13.86 -18.83
C VAL A 175 24.13 14.99 -18.85
N GLN A 176 23.09 14.85 -18.03
CA GLN A 176 22.07 15.86 -17.82
C GLN A 176 22.20 16.44 -16.40
N PRO A 177 22.82 17.63 -16.25
CA PRO A 177 22.90 18.31 -14.96
C PRO A 177 21.51 18.69 -14.45
N MET A 178 21.23 18.44 -13.17
CA MET A 178 19.98 18.83 -12.50
C MET A 178 20.06 20.18 -11.77
N ILE A 179 21.25 20.79 -11.76
CA ILE A 179 21.51 22.12 -11.21
C ILE A 179 22.01 22.99 -12.38
N PHE A 180 21.58 24.24 -12.41
CA PHE A 180 22.11 25.20 -13.39
C PHE A 180 23.57 25.56 -13.09
N PRO A 181 24.37 25.79 -14.14
CA PRO A 181 25.72 26.25 -13.94
C PRO A 181 25.73 27.67 -13.31
N PRO A 182 26.84 28.06 -12.67
CA PRO A 182 26.96 29.37 -12.03
C PRO A 182 26.75 30.55 -12.99
N ASN A 183 27.03 30.36 -14.28
CA ASN A 183 26.89 31.37 -15.33
C ASN A 183 25.49 31.41 -15.99
N HIS A 184 24.50 30.71 -15.45
CA HIS A 184 23.15 30.71 -16.03
C HIS A 184 22.45 32.06 -15.79
N LEU A 185 22.10 32.76 -16.88
CA LEU A 185 21.59 34.14 -16.88
C LEU A 185 20.44 34.43 -15.90
N THR A 186 19.53 33.46 -15.70
CA THR A 186 18.29 33.68 -14.92
C THR A 186 18.22 32.90 -13.61
N TYR A 187 19.00 31.83 -13.47
CA TYR A 187 18.84 30.84 -12.38
C TYR A 187 20.20 30.26 -11.94
N PRO A 188 21.22 31.10 -11.68
CA PRO A 188 22.56 30.61 -11.37
C PRO A 188 22.53 29.71 -10.12
N ASN A 189 23.14 28.53 -10.21
CA ASN A 189 23.22 27.53 -9.14
C ASN A 189 21.87 27.00 -8.58
N GLN A 190 20.74 27.27 -9.25
CA GLN A 190 19.44 26.81 -8.79
C GLN A 190 19.11 25.39 -9.33
N PRO A 191 18.32 24.59 -8.58
CA PRO A 191 17.83 23.30 -9.07
C PRO A 191 16.84 23.50 -10.22
N LYS A 192 16.94 22.65 -11.24
CA LYS A 192 16.04 22.68 -12.41
C LYS A 192 14.65 22.16 -12.02
N GLY A 193 13.62 22.83 -12.51
CA GLY A 193 12.23 22.37 -12.39
C GLY A 193 11.82 21.44 -13.53
N LEU A 194 10.66 20.79 -13.39
CA LEU A 194 10.11 19.84 -14.37
C LEU A 194 9.86 20.47 -15.75
N LYS A 195 9.54 21.77 -15.84
CA LYS A 195 9.24 22.47 -17.10
C LYS A 195 10.47 22.87 -17.94
N TYR A 196 11.66 22.33 -17.68
CA TYR A 196 12.82 22.73 -18.47
C TYR A 196 12.78 22.13 -19.89
N LYS A 197 12.83 23.04 -20.88
CA LYS A 197 12.51 22.88 -22.32
C LYS A 197 12.93 21.56 -22.98
N TYR A 198 14.12 21.04 -22.65
CA TYR A 198 14.68 19.84 -23.27
C TYR A 198 13.82 18.57 -23.14
N LEU A 199 13.18 18.35 -21.98
CA LEU A 199 12.30 17.20 -21.76
C LEU A 199 10.93 17.35 -22.43
N ARG A 200 10.54 18.57 -22.81
CA ARG A 200 9.30 18.87 -23.51
C ARG A 200 9.49 18.87 -25.03
N ASP A 201 10.65 19.31 -25.49
CA ASP A 201 11.03 19.38 -26.91
C ASP A 201 11.40 18.01 -27.49
N ASN A 202 11.61 16.99 -26.64
CA ASN A 202 11.92 15.60 -27.05
C ASN A 202 10.93 14.58 -26.46
N CYS A 203 9.75 15.02 -26.01
CA CYS A 203 8.68 14.16 -25.55
C CYS A 203 7.44 14.52 -26.35
N ASP A 204 7.00 13.61 -27.20
CA ASP A 204 5.89 13.80 -28.14
C ASP A 204 4.52 13.81 -27.44
N TYR A 205 4.46 13.48 -26.14
CA TYR A 205 3.24 13.39 -25.32
C TYR A 205 2.12 12.56 -25.97
N MET A 206 2.46 11.69 -26.91
CA MET A 206 1.52 10.82 -27.58
C MET A 206 1.26 9.61 -26.67
N PHE A 207 -0.02 9.42 -26.33
CA PHE A 207 -0.48 8.36 -25.45
C PHE A 207 -0.14 6.95 -25.99
N ASP A 208 -0.02 6.83 -27.31
CA ASP A 208 0.25 5.57 -28.00
C ASP A 208 1.69 5.07 -27.77
N THR A 209 2.68 5.97 -27.72
CA THR A 209 4.10 5.64 -27.47
C THR A 209 4.33 5.16 -26.02
N ILE A 210 3.50 5.61 -25.08
CA ILE A 210 3.48 5.15 -23.68
C ILE A 210 2.80 3.78 -23.56
N LYS A 211 1.70 3.56 -24.30
CA LYS A 211 0.99 2.28 -24.37
C LYS A 211 1.87 1.15 -24.90
N GLU A 212 2.72 1.44 -25.88
CA GLU A 212 3.53 0.45 -26.58
C GLU A 212 4.78 0.00 -25.79
N ASN A 213 5.31 0.87 -24.92
CA ASN A 213 6.54 0.63 -24.17
C ASN A 213 6.32 0.09 -22.74
N MET A 214 5.12 0.26 -22.19
CA MET A 214 4.78 -0.26 -20.85
C MET A 214 4.89 -1.80 -20.74
N PRO A 215 4.41 -2.60 -21.71
CA PRO A 215 4.52 -4.07 -21.63
C PRO A 215 5.97 -4.57 -21.72
N LYS A 216 6.83 -3.86 -22.48
CA LYS A 216 8.25 -4.21 -22.66
C LYS A 216 9.09 -3.88 -21.41
N ALA A 217 8.70 -2.84 -20.66
CA ALA A 217 9.32 -2.47 -19.39
C ALA A 217 8.90 -3.37 -18.20
N LEU A 218 7.70 -3.96 -18.26
CA LEU A 218 7.22 -4.93 -17.27
C LEU A 218 7.82 -6.34 -17.44
N ALA A 219 8.34 -6.65 -18.63
CA ALA A 219 8.96 -7.93 -18.96
C ALA A 219 10.40 -8.13 -18.40
N SER A 220 10.99 -7.14 -17.74
CA SER A 220 12.44 -7.10 -17.44
C SER A 220 12.84 -7.21 -15.96
N VAL A 221 11.92 -7.57 -15.05
CA VAL A 221 12.22 -7.62 -13.61
C VAL A 221 12.01 -9.02 -13.04
N LYS A 222 13.04 -9.58 -12.38
CA LYS A 222 12.98 -10.86 -11.65
C LYS A 222 13.30 -10.73 -10.15
N LEU A 223 12.48 -11.49 -9.42
CA LEU A 223 12.61 -12.19 -8.13
C LEU A 223 12.48 -11.45 -6.77
N ALA A 224 11.40 -11.81 -6.06
CA ALA A 224 10.88 -11.34 -4.77
C ALA A 224 10.78 -12.51 -3.77
N ILE A 225 11.83 -12.75 -2.98
CA ILE A 225 12.48 -14.04 -3.18
C ILE A 225 12.05 -15.28 -2.40
N ARG A 226 11.47 -15.31 -1.18
CA ARG A 226 11.24 -16.64 -0.51
C ARG A 226 9.85 -16.94 0.06
N CYS A 227 9.16 -15.99 0.67
CA CYS A 227 7.81 -16.25 1.22
C CYS A 227 6.69 -15.94 0.21
N TRP A 228 6.94 -15.00 -0.69
CA TRP A 228 6.25 -14.95 -1.97
C TRP A 228 6.62 -16.15 -2.83
N GLU A 229 7.85 -16.68 -2.76
CA GLU A 229 8.26 -17.89 -3.49
C GLU A 229 7.36 -19.09 -3.16
N HIS A 230 7.20 -19.43 -1.87
CA HIS A 230 6.36 -20.58 -1.51
C HIS A 230 4.88 -20.38 -1.87
N ARG A 231 4.33 -19.18 -1.65
CA ARG A 231 2.92 -18.89 -1.99
C ARG A 231 2.70 -18.73 -3.50
N MET A 232 3.73 -18.31 -4.25
CA MET A 232 3.76 -18.25 -5.71
C MET A 232 3.88 -19.62 -6.33
N VAL A 233 4.70 -20.54 -5.80
CA VAL A 233 4.84 -21.91 -6.32
C VAL A 233 3.46 -22.55 -6.48
N TRP A 234 2.62 -22.45 -5.45
CA TRP A 234 1.26 -22.98 -5.49
C TRP A 234 0.34 -22.24 -6.46
N TRP A 235 0.46 -20.92 -6.59
CA TRP A 235 -0.26 -20.16 -7.63
C TRP A 235 0.22 -20.51 -9.06
N MET A 236 1.52 -20.80 -9.25
CA MET A 236 2.12 -21.12 -10.56
C MET A 236 1.75 -22.51 -11.05
N ASP A 237 1.69 -23.50 -10.16
CA ASP A 237 1.20 -24.83 -10.52
C ASP A 237 -0.24 -24.76 -11.03
N VAL A 238 -1.09 -24.04 -10.31
CA VAL A 238 -2.49 -23.82 -10.66
C VAL A 238 -2.66 -23.17 -12.04
N TYR A 239 -1.87 -22.14 -12.37
CA TYR A 239 -1.92 -21.51 -13.69
C TYR A 239 -1.39 -22.41 -14.82
N ARG A 240 -0.42 -23.30 -14.53
CA ARG A 240 0.16 -24.23 -15.52
C ARG A 240 -0.81 -25.31 -15.95
N ILE A 241 -1.73 -25.67 -15.06
CA ILE A 241 -2.83 -26.60 -15.33
C ILE A 241 -4.00 -25.88 -16.03
N GLY A 242 -3.92 -24.55 -16.20
CA GLY A 242 -4.95 -23.75 -16.87
C GLY A 242 -6.23 -23.59 -16.05
N MET A 243 -6.11 -23.60 -14.72
CA MET A 243 -7.27 -23.60 -13.81
C MET A 243 -7.93 -22.21 -13.73
N GLU A 244 -9.27 -22.17 -13.75
CA GLU A 244 -10.07 -20.94 -13.63
C GLU A 244 -9.90 -20.28 -12.24
N THR A 245 -10.10 -18.95 -12.18
CA THR A 245 -9.67 -18.10 -11.04
C THR A 245 -10.32 -18.45 -9.71
N SER A 246 -11.56 -18.96 -9.70
CA SER A 246 -12.24 -19.40 -8.47
C SER A 246 -11.63 -20.66 -7.88
N ASP A 247 -11.32 -21.64 -8.73
CA ASP A 247 -10.73 -22.93 -8.33
C ASP A 247 -9.26 -22.77 -7.93
N ALA A 248 -8.58 -21.83 -8.59
CA ALA A 248 -7.23 -21.41 -8.28
C ALA A 248 -7.09 -20.83 -6.86
N GLN A 249 -8.02 -19.93 -6.48
CA GLN A 249 -8.05 -19.40 -5.11
C GLN A 249 -8.33 -20.48 -4.07
N LEU A 250 -9.19 -21.46 -4.39
CA LEU A 250 -9.52 -22.58 -3.51
C LEU A 250 -8.32 -23.52 -3.34
N HIS A 251 -7.58 -23.81 -4.42
CA HIS A 251 -6.39 -24.64 -4.41
C HIS A 251 -5.27 -24.00 -3.58
N VAL A 252 -4.97 -22.72 -3.79
CA VAL A 252 -3.92 -22.04 -3.01
C VAL A 252 -4.33 -21.82 -1.55
N ARG A 253 -5.64 -21.65 -1.27
CA ARG A 253 -6.15 -21.66 0.12
C ARG A 253 -5.93 -23.00 0.83
N ARG A 254 -5.89 -24.14 0.14
CA ARG A 254 -5.62 -25.44 0.79
C ARG A 254 -4.22 -25.54 1.39
N TYR A 255 -3.26 -24.79 0.85
CA TYR A 255 -1.88 -24.71 1.33
C TYR A 255 -1.59 -23.43 2.14
N SER A 256 -2.63 -22.64 2.40
CA SER A 256 -2.59 -21.53 3.36
C SER A 256 -2.36 -22.08 4.77
N SER A 257 -1.51 -21.42 5.55
CA SER A 257 -1.18 -21.78 6.94
C SER A 257 -2.38 -21.81 7.90
N THR A 258 -3.54 -21.32 7.44
CA THR A 258 -4.81 -21.29 8.18
C THR A 258 -5.68 -22.54 8.02
N THR A 259 -5.31 -23.48 7.14
CA THR A 259 -6.14 -24.65 6.82
C THR A 259 -5.86 -25.86 7.73
N TYR A 260 -4.71 -25.88 8.42
CA TYR A 260 -4.39 -26.90 9.40
C TYR A 260 -4.76 -26.46 10.82
N LYS A 261 -6.01 -26.69 11.22
CA LYS A 261 -6.43 -26.70 12.63
C LYS A 261 -6.27 -28.10 13.23
N SER A 262 -5.05 -28.57 13.43
CA SER A 262 -4.83 -29.64 14.41
C SER A 262 -3.37 -29.74 14.80
N HIS A 263 -3.11 -29.50 16.09
CA HIS A 263 -1.95 -30.01 16.80
C HIS A 263 -1.73 -31.50 16.46
N ARG A 264 -0.55 -31.89 15.95
CA ARG A 264 0.13 -33.16 16.27
C ARG A 264 1.48 -33.28 15.55
N ARG A 265 2.43 -33.87 16.27
CA ARG A 265 3.82 -34.17 15.91
C ARG A 265 3.96 -34.69 14.46
N VAL A 266 5.05 -34.30 13.81
CA VAL A 266 5.54 -34.94 12.59
C VAL A 266 5.73 -36.42 12.89
N ALA A 267 5.12 -37.30 12.07
CA ALA A 267 5.30 -38.73 12.22
C ALA A 267 6.78 -39.07 12.04
N GLU A 268 7.35 -39.86 12.95
CA GLU A 268 8.79 -40.18 13.01
C GLU A 268 9.33 -40.78 11.70
N ARG A 269 8.45 -41.44 10.93
CA ARG A 269 8.73 -41.93 9.58
C ARG A 269 9.07 -40.81 8.58
N VAL A 270 8.42 -39.65 8.69
CA VAL A 270 8.69 -38.46 7.87
C VAL A 270 9.97 -37.76 8.34
N ALA A 271 10.23 -37.76 9.66
CA ALA A 271 11.46 -37.18 10.21
C ALA A 271 12.72 -37.92 9.74
N ARG A 272 12.73 -39.27 9.76
CA ARG A 272 13.89 -40.09 9.33
C ARG A 272 14.30 -39.89 7.87
N HIS A 273 13.42 -39.33 7.03
CA HIS A 273 13.74 -39.04 5.63
C HIS A 273 14.64 -37.81 5.47
N PHE A 274 14.77 -36.99 6.52
CA PHE A 274 15.65 -35.83 6.56
C PHE A 274 16.98 -36.09 7.29
N ASP A 275 17.14 -37.27 7.88
CA ASP A 275 18.37 -37.71 8.57
C ASP A 275 19.30 -38.55 7.67
N GLN A 276 18.98 -38.68 6.37
CA GLN A 276 19.81 -39.34 5.35
C GLN A 276 20.54 -38.35 4.46
#